data_AF-D4YNN3-F1
#
_entry.id   AF-D4YNN3-F1
#
_cell.length_a   1.000
_cell.length_b   1.000
_cell.length_c   1.000
_cell.angle_alpha   90.00
_cell.angle_beta   90.00
_cell.angle_gamma   90.00
#
_symmetry.space_group_name_H-M   'P 1'
#
loop_
_entity.id
_entity.type
_entity.pdbx_description
1 polymer ?
#
loop_
_entity_poly.entity_id
_entity_poly.type
_entity_poly.pdbx_seq_one_letter_code
_entity_poly.pdbx_strand_id
1 'polypeptide(L)'
;MNAQDDDPEATAQFDAFPRESTPEKPSMLSDEEWALLSDGAAKKDSETTETSSAKDTKDTHESAPTRETSVKRQHSSARQAERDEPTRIMPAPAPAGSSPATTTTSGTSAVAATTSAAKPGLYHRFGFLDFIATAIIVASMPFMLVALAVKIAASGMFLRFEYFISPWFPKDEYGFHSDDRLHYASYVTDYLFNGDSSRYLADVVFPDGTPVFTDGEIAHMADVKGLVTLLAFIAIVGVILSLISAVYLGRKYGPGLHHALRWSGIVTLALFAVLTVLALVGWDRFFTGFHDMFFASGTWQFYLDDSLIRLFPPQFWIDAGIFVAGFVVLVSILFIALSRIGHKKRKLARDAAKKA
;
A
#
# COMPACT_ATOMS: atom_id res chain seq x y z
N MET A 1 -6.58 -47.57 -12.70
CA MET A 1 -7.57 -47.02 -13.65
C MET A 1 -7.81 -45.58 -13.22
N ASN A 2 -7.30 -44.53 -13.86
CA ASN A 2 -6.71 -44.37 -15.18
C ASN A 2 -5.41 -43.55 -15.09
N ALA A 3 -4.42 -44.00 -15.84
CA ALA A 3 -3.38 -43.17 -16.45
C ALA A 3 -3.96 -42.50 -17.71
N GLN A 4 -3.40 -41.36 -18.10
CA GLN A 4 -3.39 -40.70 -19.42
C GLN A 4 -3.08 -39.21 -19.15
N ASP A 5 -2.13 -38.52 -19.77
CA ASP A 5 -1.15 -38.82 -20.81
C ASP A 5 -0.05 -37.76 -20.65
N ASP A 6 1.16 -38.15 -20.27
CA ASP A 6 2.35 -37.30 -20.41
C ASP A 6 2.87 -37.50 -21.83
N ASP A 7 2.80 -36.46 -22.65
CA ASP A 7 3.30 -36.43 -24.02
C ASP A 7 4.85 -36.40 -24.01
N PRO A 8 5.54 -37.47 -24.46
CA PRO A 8 7.00 -37.55 -24.41
C PRO A 8 7.70 -36.82 -25.56
N GLU A 9 6.98 -36.12 -26.45
CA GLU A 9 7.58 -35.39 -27.58
C GLU A 9 7.97 -33.94 -27.25
N ALA A 10 7.52 -33.39 -26.11
CA ALA A 10 7.85 -32.02 -25.70
C ALA A 10 9.22 -31.88 -25.00
N THR A 11 9.87 -32.98 -24.60
CA THR A 11 11.17 -33.01 -23.91
C THR A 11 12.34 -33.42 -24.79
N ALA A 12 12.10 -33.76 -26.06
CA ALA A 12 13.13 -34.25 -26.98
C ALA A 12 13.79 -33.16 -27.85
N GLN A 13 13.54 -31.87 -27.58
CA GLN A 13 14.12 -30.76 -28.36
C GLN A 13 15.21 -29.95 -27.63
N PHE A 14 15.63 -30.38 -26.44
CA PHE A 14 16.66 -29.72 -25.63
C PHE A 14 18.03 -30.43 -25.57
N ASP A 15 18.26 -31.42 -26.43
CA ASP A 15 19.55 -32.12 -26.54
C ASP A 15 20.19 -31.93 -27.93
N ALA A 16 20.68 -30.72 -28.21
CA ALA A 16 21.59 -30.49 -29.35
C ALA A 16 22.39 -29.19 -29.19
N PHE A 17 23.21 -29.07 -28.14
CA PHE A 17 24.34 -28.14 -28.15
C PHE A 17 25.64 -28.93 -28.02
N PRO A 18 26.55 -28.87 -29.01
CA PRO A 18 27.87 -29.48 -28.87
C PRO A 18 28.63 -28.81 -27.72
N ARG A 19 28.90 -29.57 -26.64
CA ARG A 19 29.94 -29.20 -25.67
C ARG A 19 31.28 -29.62 -26.25
N GLU A 20 31.99 -28.67 -26.84
CA GLU A 20 33.46 -28.54 -26.79
C GLU A 20 33.88 -27.44 -27.76
N SER A 21 34.23 -26.28 -27.22
CA SER A 21 35.17 -25.37 -27.86
C SER A 21 36.13 -24.93 -26.78
N THR A 22 37.33 -25.51 -26.78
CA THR A 22 38.48 -24.90 -26.12
C THR A 22 38.60 -23.45 -26.60
N PRO A 23 38.90 -22.49 -25.70
CA PRO A 23 38.98 -21.09 -26.09
C PRO A 23 40.06 -20.93 -27.16
N GLU A 24 39.65 -20.41 -28.32
CA GLU A 24 40.54 -20.15 -29.43
C GLU A 24 41.43 -18.94 -29.09
N LYS A 25 42.73 -19.07 -29.34
CA LYS A 25 43.71 -18.02 -29.02
C LYS A 25 43.38 -16.74 -29.80
N PRO A 26 43.16 -15.59 -29.13
CA PRO A 26 42.89 -14.33 -29.82
C PRO A 26 44.09 -13.89 -30.67
N SER A 27 43.84 -13.37 -31.88
CA SER A 27 44.87 -12.99 -32.85
C SER A 27 45.82 -11.88 -32.41
N MET A 28 45.47 -11.17 -31.33
CA MET A 28 46.28 -10.09 -30.73
C MET A 28 47.26 -10.57 -29.65
N LEU A 29 47.22 -11.85 -29.25
CA LEU A 29 48.13 -12.43 -28.26
C LEU A 29 49.25 -13.21 -28.96
N SER A 30 50.49 -13.05 -28.48
CA SER A 30 51.61 -13.93 -28.88
C SER A 30 51.42 -15.34 -28.30
N ASP A 31 52.10 -16.35 -28.88
CA ASP A 31 52.01 -17.74 -28.39
C ASP A 31 52.50 -17.85 -26.93
N GLU A 32 53.45 -16.99 -26.57
CA GLU A 32 54.09 -16.90 -25.26
C GLU A 32 53.13 -16.34 -24.19
N GLU A 33 52.42 -15.27 -24.53
CA GLU A 33 51.44 -14.64 -23.64
C GLU A 33 50.19 -15.51 -23.45
N TRP A 34 49.77 -16.24 -24.49
CA TRP A 34 48.65 -17.17 -24.40
C TRP A 34 48.97 -18.34 -23.45
N ALA A 35 50.18 -18.90 -23.52
CA ALA A 35 50.62 -19.99 -22.65
C ALA A 35 50.70 -19.55 -21.17
N LEU A 36 51.15 -18.33 -20.90
CA LEU A 36 51.21 -17.78 -19.53
C LEU A 36 49.83 -17.58 -18.90
N LEU A 37 48.83 -17.22 -19.70
CA LEU A 37 47.45 -17.02 -19.23
C LEU A 37 46.73 -18.36 -18.98
N SER A 38 47.01 -19.39 -19.79
CA SER A 38 46.42 -20.72 -19.61
C SER A 38 47.02 -21.48 -18.41
N ASP A 39 48.33 -21.34 -18.16
CA ASP A 39 49.01 -22.03 -17.06
C ASP A 39 48.69 -21.43 -15.67
N GLY A 40 48.30 -20.15 -15.62
CA GLY A 40 47.89 -19.48 -14.38
C GLY A 40 46.51 -19.89 -13.87
N ALA A 41 45.59 -20.27 -14.76
CA ALA A 41 44.24 -20.69 -14.41
C ALA A 41 44.23 -22.09 -13.77
N ALA A 42 45.08 -23.01 -14.23
CA ALA A 42 45.12 -24.38 -13.72
C ALA A 42 45.78 -24.51 -12.32
N LYS A 43 46.48 -23.49 -11.83
CA LYS A 43 47.16 -23.50 -10.52
C LYS A 43 46.39 -22.84 -9.38
N LYS A 44 45.30 -22.13 -9.65
CA LYS A 44 44.53 -21.42 -8.60
C LYS A 44 43.47 -22.31 -7.93
N ASP A 45 43.13 -23.44 -8.57
CA ASP A 45 42.04 -24.32 -8.13
C ASP A 45 42.50 -25.49 -7.24
N SER A 46 43.81 -25.62 -6.95
CA SER A 46 44.37 -26.74 -6.20
C SER A 46 44.95 -26.41 -4.82
N GLU A 47 44.79 -25.18 -4.31
CA GLU A 47 45.42 -24.77 -3.04
C GLU A 47 44.46 -24.10 -2.06
N THR A 48 43.31 -24.73 -1.79
CA THR A 48 42.61 -24.52 -0.51
C THR A 48 41.79 -25.74 -0.12
N THR A 49 42.47 -26.81 0.32
CA THR A 49 41.87 -27.79 1.23
C THR A 49 43.01 -28.41 2.05
N GLU A 50 42.79 -28.56 3.36
CA GLU A 50 43.56 -29.33 4.35
C GLU A 50 44.41 -28.58 5.42
N THR A 51 43.77 -28.45 6.60
CA THR A 51 44.26 -28.91 7.94
C THR A 51 44.83 -27.90 8.97
N SER A 52 43.96 -27.55 9.92
CA SER A 52 44.04 -27.78 11.39
C SER A 52 45.15 -27.19 12.30
N SER A 53 44.65 -26.62 13.40
CA SER A 53 45.10 -26.75 14.81
C SER A 53 46.14 -25.79 15.43
N ALA A 54 45.60 -25.00 16.38
CA ALA A 54 46.03 -24.81 17.77
C ALA A 54 47.46 -24.34 18.10
N LYS A 55 47.58 -23.13 18.72
CA LYS A 55 48.23 -22.94 20.03
C LYS A 55 47.98 -21.57 20.67
N ASP A 56 47.29 -21.61 21.81
CA ASP A 56 47.65 -21.06 23.13
C ASP A 56 48.67 -19.89 23.22
N THR A 57 48.24 -18.75 23.78
CA THR A 57 48.96 -18.04 24.87
C THR A 57 48.08 -16.93 25.48
N LYS A 58 48.46 -16.57 26.69
CA LYS A 58 47.65 -16.17 27.84
C LYS A 58 48.14 -14.80 28.36
N ASP A 59 47.34 -14.21 29.26
CA ASP A 59 47.71 -13.24 30.30
C ASP A 59 47.83 -11.73 29.91
N THR A 60 47.28 -10.72 30.63
CA THR A 60 46.32 -10.62 31.75
C THR A 60 45.94 -9.13 31.99
N HIS A 61 44.81 -8.90 32.70
CA HIS A 61 44.42 -7.73 33.54
C HIS A 61 44.09 -6.38 32.83
N GLU A 62 42.97 -5.69 33.08
CA GLU A 62 42.60 -5.10 34.36
C GLU A 62 41.16 -4.51 34.36
N SER A 63 40.40 -4.84 35.42
CA SER A 63 39.36 -4.09 36.15
C SER A 63 38.05 -3.57 35.52
N ALA A 64 36.96 -4.09 36.10
CA ALA A 64 35.56 -3.66 36.02
C ALA A 64 35.27 -2.39 36.90
N PRO A 65 34.05 -1.81 36.98
CA PRO A 65 32.88 -2.52 37.52
C PRO A 65 31.53 -2.31 36.83
N THR A 66 30.74 -3.35 37.04
CA THR A 66 29.30 -3.56 36.90
C THR A 66 28.42 -2.44 37.50
N ARG A 67 27.28 -2.18 36.86
CA ARG A 67 26.10 -1.57 37.51
C ARG A 67 24.88 -2.48 37.33
N GLU A 68 24.67 -3.35 38.31
CA GLU A 68 23.35 -3.90 38.63
C GLU A 68 22.53 -2.82 39.35
N THR A 69 21.27 -2.63 38.95
CA THR A 69 20.25 -2.07 39.86
C THR A 69 18.97 -2.88 39.78
N SER A 70 18.86 -3.73 40.78
CA SER A 70 17.70 -4.19 41.54
C SER A 70 16.28 -3.79 41.10
N VAL A 71 15.48 -4.85 41.03
CA VAL A 71 14.03 -4.98 41.09
C VAL A 71 13.39 -4.21 42.24
N LYS A 72 12.24 -3.56 41.98
CA LYS A 72 11.20 -3.37 43.00
C LYS A 72 9.81 -3.67 42.43
N ARG A 73 9.36 -4.91 42.67
CA ARG A 73 7.95 -5.31 42.70
C ARG A 73 7.27 -4.60 43.88
N GLN A 74 6.06 -4.09 43.66
CA GLN A 74 5.05 -3.95 44.71
C GLN A 74 3.74 -4.60 44.25
N HIS A 75 3.34 -5.62 45.01
CA HIS A 75 1.99 -6.17 45.07
C HIS A 75 1.14 -5.35 46.06
N SER A 76 -0.14 -5.15 45.75
CA SER A 76 -1.32 -5.33 46.64
C SER A 76 -2.54 -4.76 45.88
N SER A 77 -3.46 -5.54 45.34
CA SER A 77 -4.54 -6.34 45.96
C SER A 77 -5.61 -5.52 46.73
N ALA A 78 -6.86 -5.74 46.27
CA ALA A 78 -8.12 -5.85 47.02
C ALA A 78 -8.99 -4.60 47.35
N ARG A 79 -10.13 -4.54 46.63
CA ARG A 79 -11.52 -4.79 47.13
C ARG A 79 -12.35 -3.64 47.75
N GLN A 80 -13.35 -3.21 46.97
CA GLN A 80 -14.82 -3.26 47.20
C GLN A 80 -15.47 -2.79 48.52
N ALA A 81 -16.54 -2.00 48.32
CA ALA A 81 -17.85 -2.01 48.98
C ALA A 81 -18.19 -0.95 50.04
N GLU A 82 -19.43 -0.47 49.88
CA GLU A 82 -20.42 -0.20 50.94
C GLU A 82 -20.44 1.20 51.58
N ARG A 83 -21.56 1.90 51.36
CA ARG A 83 -22.06 2.97 52.24
C ARG A 83 -23.55 2.77 52.42
N ASP A 84 -23.90 2.44 53.66
CA ASP A 84 -25.25 2.33 54.20
C ASP A 84 -25.94 3.68 54.46
N GLU A 85 -27.26 3.56 54.44
CA GLU A 85 -28.44 4.38 54.80
C GLU A 85 -28.41 5.08 56.20
N PRO A 86 -29.52 5.59 56.81
CA PRO A 86 -30.86 6.00 56.31
C PRO A 86 -31.36 7.34 56.92
N THR A 87 -32.50 7.87 56.43
CA THR A 87 -33.51 8.47 57.34
C THR A 87 -34.92 8.25 56.81
N ARG A 88 -35.66 7.45 57.59
CA ARG A 88 -37.07 7.06 57.49
C ARG A 88 -37.93 8.04 58.26
N ILE A 89 -39.04 8.54 57.72
CA ILE A 89 -40.34 8.70 58.43
C ILE A 89 -41.50 8.64 57.41
N MET A 90 -42.39 7.65 57.57
CA MET A 90 -43.82 7.74 57.19
C MET A 90 -44.64 7.97 58.47
N PRO A 91 -45.90 8.44 58.39
CA PRO A 91 -47.01 7.48 58.31
C PRO A 91 -48.20 7.92 57.40
N ALA A 92 -48.99 6.92 56.99
CA ALA A 92 -50.31 6.99 56.34
C ALA A 92 -51.43 7.38 57.37
N PRO A 93 -52.78 7.42 57.09
CA PRO A 93 -53.56 6.69 56.07
C PRO A 93 -54.75 7.45 55.40
N ALA A 94 -55.41 6.76 54.46
CA ALA A 94 -56.69 7.11 53.79
C ALA A 94 -57.92 6.97 54.75
N PRO A 95 -59.17 7.36 54.36
CA PRO A 95 -60.01 6.46 53.55
C PRO A 95 -61.05 7.14 52.60
N ALA A 96 -61.85 6.26 51.98
CA ALA A 96 -62.76 6.41 50.84
C ALA A 96 -64.06 7.22 51.04
N GLY A 97 -64.70 7.54 49.90
CA GLY A 97 -66.13 7.85 49.73
C GLY A 97 -66.45 8.05 48.23
N SER A 98 -66.94 7.04 47.51
CA SER A 98 -68.36 6.71 47.25
C SER A 98 -69.09 7.67 46.29
N SER A 99 -69.38 7.17 45.08
CA SER A 99 -70.34 7.72 44.11
C SER A 99 -71.79 7.72 44.64
N PRO A 100 -72.77 8.39 43.99
CA PRO A 100 -73.46 7.79 42.83
C PRO A 100 -73.92 8.76 41.71
N ALA A 101 -74.42 8.11 40.66
CA ALA A 101 -74.93 8.53 39.36
C ALA A 101 -75.96 9.68 39.30
N THR A 102 -76.08 10.36 38.14
CA THR A 102 -77.08 10.06 37.08
C THR A 102 -77.10 11.19 36.02
N THR A 103 -76.95 10.79 34.74
CA THR A 103 -77.53 11.27 33.45
C THR A 103 -77.92 12.76 33.34
N THR A 104 -77.55 13.53 32.31
CA THR A 104 -78.22 13.55 30.98
C THR A 104 -77.53 14.54 30.02
N THR A 105 -77.61 14.23 28.71
CA THR A 105 -77.66 15.12 27.51
C THR A 105 -76.39 15.75 26.94
N SER A 106 -75.95 15.14 25.83
CA SER A 106 -75.69 15.76 24.51
C SER A 106 -75.02 17.13 24.46
N GLY A 107 -73.78 17.14 23.96
CA GLY A 107 -73.11 18.32 23.45
C GLY A 107 -71.90 17.90 22.66
N THR A 108 -72.10 17.69 21.36
CA THR A 108 -71.05 17.55 20.36
C THR A 108 -70.14 18.76 20.44
N SER A 109 -69.03 18.65 21.15
CA SER A 109 -67.93 19.59 21.05
C SER A 109 -66.71 18.75 20.72
N ALA A 110 -66.49 18.61 19.41
CA ALA A 110 -65.18 18.27 18.88
C ALA A 110 -64.22 19.36 19.37
N VAL A 111 -63.68 19.16 20.58
CA VAL A 111 -62.44 19.79 20.97
C VAL A 111 -61.46 19.24 19.97
N ALA A 112 -61.24 20.01 18.91
CA ALA A 112 -60.09 19.89 18.06
C ALA A 112 -58.89 19.96 18.99
N ALA A 113 -58.46 18.79 19.46
CA ALA A 113 -57.13 18.56 19.94
C ALA A 113 -56.26 18.85 18.73
N THR A 114 -55.96 20.13 18.57
CA THR A 114 -54.81 20.61 17.82
C THR A 114 -53.63 20.22 18.68
N THR A 115 -53.37 18.91 18.79
CA THR A 115 -52.02 18.42 18.92
C THR A 115 -51.36 18.90 17.63
N SER A 116 -50.84 20.12 17.71
CA SER A 116 -49.77 20.60 16.85
C SER A 116 -48.68 19.55 16.96
N ALA A 117 -48.77 18.53 16.11
CA ALA A 117 -47.72 17.57 15.89
C ALA A 117 -46.52 18.42 15.52
N ALA A 118 -45.58 18.53 16.46
CA ALA A 118 -44.34 19.24 16.26
C ALA A 118 -43.73 18.67 14.98
N LYS A 119 -43.77 19.44 13.88
CA LYS A 119 -43.15 19.07 12.61
C LYS A 119 -41.69 18.74 12.95
N PRO A 120 -41.24 17.47 12.89
CA PRO A 120 -39.86 17.18 13.22
C PRO A 120 -39.00 17.92 12.20
N GLY A 121 -38.14 18.80 12.71
CA GLY A 121 -37.36 19.75 11.91
C GLY A 121 -36.73 19.08 10.70
N LEU A 122 -37.28 19.35 9.52
CA LEU A 122 -36.91 18.78 8.23
C LEU A 122 -35.61 19.41 7.67
N TYR A 123 -34.68 19.75 8.57
CA TYR A 123 -33.42 20.41 8.25
C TYR A 123 -32.32 19.76 9.09
N HIS A 124 -31.76 18.66 8.59
CA HIS A 124 -30.45 18.22 9.10
C HIS A 124 -29.44 19.29 8.64
N ARG A 125 -29.18 20.28 9.50
CA ARG A 125 -28.06 21.21 9.30
C ARG A 125 -26.81 20.35 9.28
N PHE A 126 -25.99 20.51 8.25
CA PHE A 126 -24.74 19.77 8.12
C PHE A 126 -23.92 19.97 9.41
N GLY A 127 -23.79 18.89 10.19
CA GLY A 127 -23.20 18.95 11.51
C GLY A 127 -21.69 18.81 11.46
N PHE A 128 -21.03 19.08 12.59
CA PHE A 128 -19.59 18.89 12.74
C PHE A 128 -19.14 17.45 12.44
N LEU A 129 -19.91 16.45 12.89
CA LEU A 129 -19.61 15.04 12.62
C LEU A 129 -19.79 14.67 11.14
N ASP A 130 -20.75 15.26 10.44
CA ASP A 130 -20.91 15.06 8.99
C ASP A 130 -19.73 15.66 8.22
N PHE A 131 -19.22 16.80 8.68
CA PHE A 131 -18.01 17.43 8.15
C PHE A 131 -16.79 16.52 8.33
N ILE A 132 -16.56 16.00 9.55
CA ILE A 132 -15.44 15.09 9.81
C ILE A 132 -15.54 13.84 8.94
N ALA A 133 -16.69 13.17 8.90
CA ALA A 133 -16.89 11.98 8.10
C ALA A 133 -16.66 12.25 6.60
N THR A 134 -17.07 13.41 6.11
CA THR A 134 -16.80 13.85 4.74
C THR A 134 -15.30 14.08 4.52
N ALA A 135 -14.64 14.80 5.42
CA ALA A 135 -13.22 15.12 5.34
C ALA A 135 -12.35 13.85 5.34
N ILE A 136 -12.70 12.84 6.14
CA ILE A 136 -12.03 11.54 6.15
C ILE A 136 -12.06 10.91 4.74
N ILE A 137 -13.25 10.80 4.13
CA ILE A 137 -13.39 10.18 2.79
C ILE A 137 -12.64 11.01 1.74
N VAL A 138 -12.67 12.34 1.83
CA VAL A 138 -11.95 13.23 0.91
C VAL A 138 -10.45 13.07 1.04
N ALA A 139 -9.92 13.05 2.26
CA ALA A 139 -8.49 12.95 2.53
C ALA A 139 -7.92 11.56 2.25
N SER A 140 -8.68 10.48 2.48
CA SER A 140 -8.24 9.12 2.20
C SER A 140 -8.21 8.79 0.70
N MET A 141 -9.06 9.45 -0.10
CA MET A 141 -9.21 9.16 -1.54
C MET A 141 -7.89 9.12 -2.33
N PRO A 142 -7.03 10.16 -2.31
CA PRO A 142 -5.80 10.16 -3.08
C PRO A 142 -4.90 8.97 -2.73
N PHE A 143 -4.72 8.66 -1.45
CA PHE A 143 -3.86 7.55 -1.01
C PHE A 143 -4.40 6.19 -1.45
N MET A 144 -5.71 5.97 -1.36
CA MET A 144 -6.33 4.72 -1.82
C MET A 144 -6.13 4.51 -3.32
N LEU A 145 -6.30 5.56 -4.13
CA LEU A 145 -6.10 5.47 -5.58
C LEU A 145 -4.63 5.29 -5.95
N VAL A 146 -3.71 6.02 -5.31
CA VAL A 146 -2.27 5.85 -5.54
C VAL A 146 -1.84 4.43 -5.18
N ALA A 147 -2.21 3.93 -4.00
CA ALA A 147 -1.84 2.58 -3.57
C ALA A 147 -2.30 1.51 -4.55
N LEU A 148 -3.55 1.63 -5.03
CA LEU A 148 -4.08 0.69 -6.02
C LEU A 148 -3.38 0.85 -7.38
N ALA A 149 -3.14 2.08 -7.85
CA ALA A 149 -2.47 2.33 -9.12
C ALA A 149 -1.01 1.84 -9.11
N VAL A 150 -0.27 2.10 -8.03
CA VAL A 150 1.09 1.59 -7.82
C VAL A 150 1.10 0.07 -7.82
N LYS A 151 0.15 -0.57 -7.15
CA LYS A 151 0.04 -2.05 -7.16
C LYS A 151 -0.19 -2.61 -8.57
N ILE A 152 -0.96 -1.90 -9.41
CA ILE A 152 -1.20 -2.33 -10.80
C ILE A 152 0.04 -2.05 -11.67
N ALA A 153 0.67 -0.89 -11.51
CA ALA A 153 1.88 -0.51 -12.25
C ALA A 153 3.09 -1.41 -11.89
N ALA A 154 3.20 -1.84 -10.64
CA ALA A 154 4.23 -2.77 -10.18
C ALA A 154 3.79 -4.24 -10.33
N SER A 155 3.00 -4.57 -11.35
CA SER A 155 2.57 -5.94 -11.63
C SER A 155 3.31 -6.51 -12.85
N GLY A 156 3.50 -7.83 -12.87
CA GLY A 156 4.09 -8.52 -14.03
C GLY A 156 3.33 -8.27 -15.34
N MET A 157 2.02 -7.96 -15.28
CA MET A 157 1.23 -7.62 -16.46
C MET A 157 1.64 -6.25 -17.02
N PHE A 158 1.86 -5.26 -16.16
CA PHE A 158 2.33 -3.94 -16.57
C PHE A 158 3.76 -4.03 -17.12
N LEU A 159 4.66 -4.77 -16.47
CA LEU A 159 6.00 -5.02 -17.00
C LEU A 159 5.96 -5.64 -18.40
N ARG A 160 5.17 -6.70 -18.59
CA ARG A 160 5.05 -7.36 -19.90
C ARG A 160 4.50 -6.41 -20.97
N PHE A 161 3.58 -5.52 -20.61
CA PHE A 161 3.10 -4.48 -21.52
C PHE A 161 4.23 -3.53 -21.93
N GLU A 162 5.01 -3.02 -20.97
CA GLU A 162 6.12 -2.12 -21.27
C GLU A 162 7.19 -2.79 -22.14
N TYR A 163 7.57 -4.03 -21.83
CA TYR A 163 8.66 -4.71 -22.53
C TYR A 163 8.32 -5.18 -23.95
N PHE A 164 7.06 -5.56 -24.22
CA PHE A 164 6.69 -6.19 -25.50
C PHE A 164 5.64 -5.47 -26.32
N ILE A 165 4.86 -4.57 -25.70
CA ILE A 165 3.75 -3.90 -26.36
C ILE A 165 4.06 -2.41 -26.57
N SER A 166 4.79 -1.79 -25.64
CA SER A 166 5.19 -0.38 -25.77
C SER A 166 6.21 -0.23 -26.90
N PRO A 167 5.89 0.53 -27.97
CA PRO A 167 6.81 0.71 -29.10
C PRO A 167 7.94 1.70 -28.80
N TRP A 168 7.89 2.38 -27.65
CA TRP A 168 8.83 3.43 -27.26
C TRP A 168 9.78 3.00 -26.13
N PHE A 169 9.67 1.76 -25.65
CA PHE A 169 10.50 1.28 -24.57
C PHE A 169 11.96 1.11 -25.04
N PRO A 170 12.93 1.76 -24.38
CA PRO A 170 14.31 1.77 -24.86
C PRO A 170 14.95 0.39 -24.75
N LYS A 171 15.80 0.05 -25.72
CA LYS A 171 16.69 -1.10 -25.63
C LYS A 171 17.78 -0.83 -24.59
N ASP A 172 18.28 -1.89 -23.96
CA ASP A 172 19.44 -1.76 -23.07
C ASP A 172 20.72 -1.61 -23.90
N GLU A 173 21.61 -0.71 -23.46
CA GLU A 173 22.88 -0.45 -24.14
C GLU A 173 24.03 -1.33 -23.61
N TYR A 174 23.79 -2.02 -22.49
CA TYR A 174 24.80 -2.78 -21.74
C TYR A 174 24.62 -4.31 -21.85
N GLY A 175 23.77 -4.78 -22.76
CA GLY A 175 23.73 -6.18 -23.19
C GLY A 175 22.52 -7.01 -22.75
N PHE A 176 21.57 -6.46 -21.98
CA PHE A 176 20.34 -7.20 -21.69
C PHE A 176 19.40 -7.27 -22.88
N HIS A 177 18.87 -8.47 -23.14
CA HIS A 177 17.71 -8.63 -23.99
C HIS A 177 16.41 -8.31 -23.23
N SER A 178 15.32 -8.02 -23.95
CA SER A 178 14.03 -7.72 -23.31
C SER A 178 13.53 -8.87 -22.42
N ASP A 179 13.82 -10.11 -22.78
CA ASP A 179 13.45 -11.29 -22.00
C ASP A 179 14.22 -11.35 -20.67
N ASP A 180 15.53 -11.05 -20.69
CA ASP A 180 16.37 -10.97 -19.48
C ASP A 180 15.85 -9.86 -18.56
N ARG A 181 15.54 -8.70 -19.13
CA ARG A 181 15.05 -7.55 -18.35
C ARG A 181 13.72 -7.86 -17.72
N LEU A 182 12.79 -8.49 -18.44
CA LEU A 182 11.52 -8.91 -17.86
C LEU A 182 11.74 -9.95 -16.75
N HIS A 183 12.64 -10.92 -16.96
CA HIS A 183 12.96 -11.93 -15.97
C HIS A 183 13.48 -11.30 -14.67
N TYR A 184 14.53 -10.47 -14.74
CA TYR A 184 15.11 -9.84 -13.56
C TYR A 184 14.19 -8.77 -12.94
N ALA A 185 13.48 -7.97 -13.76
CA ALA A 185 12.52 -6.99 -13.26
C ALA A 185 11.34 -7.63 -12.52
N SER A 186 10.95 -8.87 -12.89
CA SER A 186 9.87 -9.59 -12.21
C SER A 186 10.20 -9.86 -10.73
N TYR A 187 11.44 -10.27 -10.42
CA TYR A 187 11.90 -10.42 -9.03
C TYR A 187 11.78 -9.10 -8.26
N VAL A 188 12.16 -7.97 -8.87
CA VAL A 188 12.07 -6.66 -8.23
C VAL A 188 10.61 -6.29 -7.90
N THR A 189 9.68 -6.50 -8.83
CA THR A 189 8.25 -6.24 -8.57
C THR A 189 7.63 -7.21 -7.58
N ASP A 190 8.01 -8.49 -7.61
CA ASP A 190 7.53 -9.49 -6.66
C ASP A 190 8.03 -9.19 -5.24
N TYR A 191 9.27 -8.72 -5.12
CA TYR A 191 9.87 -8.31 -3.84
C TYR A 191 9.05 -7.23 -3.13
N LEU A 192 8.45 -6.27 -3.87
CA LEU A 192 7.65 -5.20 -3.28
C LEU A 192 6.41 -5.68 -2.52
N PHE A 193 5.88 -6.86 -2.87
CA PHE A 193 4.62 -7.37 -2.31
C PHE A 193 4.75 -8.71 -1.59
N ASN A 194 5.92 -9.34 -1.60
CA ASN A 194 6.19 -10.55 -0.85
C ASN A 194 6.56 -10.26 0.62
N GLY A 195 6.61 -11.31 1.44
CA GLY A 195 6.97 -11.22 2.86
C GLY A 195 8.49 -11.30 3.14
N ASP A 196 9.33 -11.36 2.11
CA ASP A 196 10.75 -11.68 2.28
C ASP A 196 11.61 -10.46 2.62
N SER A 197 12.76 -10.73 3.22
CA SER A 197 13.80 -9.72 3.47
C SER A 197 14.55 -9.35 2.19
N SER A 198 15.40 -8.32 2.24
CA SER A 198 16.29 -7.91 1.14
C SER A 198 17.16 -9.05 0.57
N ARG A 199 17.36 -10.13 1.34
CA ARG A 199 18.00 -11.36 0.88
C ARG A 199 17.36 -11.93 -0.39
N TYR A 200 16.05 -11.76 -0.57
CA TYR A 200 15.36 -12.21 -1.78
C TYR A 200 16.00 -11.68 -3.06
N LEU A 201 16.41 -10.40 -3.08
CA LEU A 201 17.10 -9.82 -4.22
C LEU A 201 18.61 -10.14 -4.23
N ALA A 202 19.22 -10.34 -3.05
CA ALA A 202 20.62 -10.76 -2.94
C ALA A 202 20.87 -12.16 -3.51
N ASP A 203 19.88 -13.04 -3.47
CA ASP A 203 19.96 -14.41 -3.99
C ASP A 203 19.70 -14.46 -5.52
N VAL A 204 19.41 -13.33 -6.18
CA VAL A 204 19.24 -13.25 -7.64
C VAL A 204 20.61 -13.11 -8.31
N VAL A 205 21.00 -14.13 -9.07
CA VAL A 205 22.30 -14.22 -9.74
C VAL A 205 22.15 -14.44 -11.24
N PHE A 206 23.15 -13.99 -12.00
CA PHE A 206 23.32 -14.34 -13.40
C PHE A 206 23.68 -15.83 -13.57
N PRO A 207 23.62 -16.39 -14.79
CA PRO A 207 24.00 -17.78 -15.04
C PRO A 207 25.44 -18.14 -14.66
N ASP A 208 26.35 -17.15 -14.60
CA ASP A 208 27.74 -17.32 -14.16
C ASP A 208 27.90 -17.26 -12.63
N GLY A 209 26.80 -17.08 -11.88
CA GLY A 209 26.77 -17.01 -10.43
C GLY A 209 27.06 -15.64 -9.84
N THR A 210 27.29 -14.60 -10.66
CA THR A 210 27.52 -13.24 -10.17
C THR A 210 26.20 -12.57 -9.74
N PRO A 211 26.17 -11.75 -8.68
CA PRO A 211 24.95 -11.05 -8.25
C PRO A 211 24.41 -10.10 -9.33
N VAL A 212 23.09 -10.12 -9.53
CA VAL A 212 22.44 -9.19 -10.48
C VAL A 212 22.42 -7.77 -9.94
N PHE A 213 22.18 -7.62 -8.64
CA PHE A 213 22.06 -6.33 -7.97
C PHE A 213 23.25 -6.10 -7.04
N THR A 214 23.72 -4.87 -7.01
CA THR A 214 24.66 -4.36 -6.02
C THR A 214 24.01 -4.24 -4.65
N ASP A 215 24.82 -4.19 -3.59
CA ASP A 215 24.33 -3.95 -2.22
C ASP A 215 23.55 -2.63 -2.11
N GLY A 216 23.94 -1.60 -2.88
CA GLY A 216 23.26 -0.30 -2.93
C GLY A 216 21.85 -0.40 -3.51
N GLU A 217 21.69 -1.13 -4.61
CA GLU A 217 20.39 -1.36 -5.26
C GLU A 217 19.45 -2.18 -4.36
N ILE A 218 20.00 -3.20 -3.69
CA ILE A 218 19.26 -4.02 -2.73
C ILE A 218 18.78 -3.18 -1.54
N ALA A 219 19.65 -2.33 -0.99
CA ALA A 219 19.30 -1.42 0.11
C ALA A 219 18.21 -0.42 -0.31
N HIS A 220 18.35 0.17 -1.51
CA HIS A 220 17.33 1.07 -2.05
C HIS A 220 15.98 0.37 -2.23
N MET A 221 15.96 -0.85 -2.77
CA MET A 221 14.73 -1.61 -2.94
C MET A 221 14.08 -1.95 -1.60
N ALA A 222 14.87 -2.17 -0.54
CA ALA A 222 14.33 -2.33 0.82
C ALA A 222 13.63 -1.06 1.32
N ASP A 223 14.20 0.12 1.07
CA ASP A 223 13.57 1.41 1.37
C ASP A 223 12.26 1.60 0.58
N VAL A 224 12.28 1.30 -0.73
CA VAL A 224 11.09 1.37 -1.61
C VAL A 224 10.00 0.42 -1.11
N LYS A 225 10.34 -0.81 -0.73
CA LYS A 225 9.39 -1.76 -0.14
C LYS A 225 8.76 -1.23 1.14
N GLY A 226 9.56 -0.59 2.01
CA GLY A 226 9.06 0.08 3.21
C GLY A 226 8.05 1.18 2.88
N LEU A 227 8.36 2.05 1.92
CA LEU A 227 7.48 3.13 1.47
C LEU A 227 6.17 2.61 0.86
N VAL A 228 6.24 1.61 -0.02
CA VAL A 228 5.06 0.97 -0.64
C VAL A 228 4.21 0.28 0.42
N THR A 229 4.81 -0.38 1.39
CA THR A 229 4.10 -1.01 2.52
C THR A 229 3.40 0.03 3.39
N LEU A 230 4.06 1.16 3.69
CA LEU A 230 3.45 2.28 4.42
C LEU A 230 2.26 2.87 3.66
N LEU A 231 2.42 3.10 2.35
CA LEU A 231 1.33 3.58 1.50
C LEU A 231 0.15 2.61 1.50
N ALA A 232 0.40 1.31 1.37
CA ALA A 232 -0.64 0.28 1.44
C ALA A 232 -1.35 0.27 2.79
N PHE A 233 -0.60 0.40 3.89
CA PHE A 233 -1.17 0.50 5.24
C PHE A 233 -2.08 1.73 5.39
N ILE A 234 -1.61 2.92 4.98
CA ILE A 234 -2.40 4.16 5.00
C ILE A 234 -3.67 4.00 4.15
N ALA A 235 -3.56 3.38 2.97
CA ALA A 235 -4.70 3.12 2.12
C ALA A 235 -5.72 2.18 2.76
N ILE A 236 -5.28 1.08 3.40
CA ILE A 236 -6.18 0.13 4.10
C ILE A 236 -6.91 0.82 5.25
N VAL A 237 -6.18 1.57 6.09
CA VAL A 237 -6.80 2.37 7.17
C VAL A 237 -7.79 3.38 6.59
N GLY A 238 -7.40 4.06 5.50
CA GLY A 238 -8.25 4.99 4.77
C GLY A 238 -9.53 4.35 4.23
N VAL A 239 -9.46 3.13 3.70
CA VAL A 239 -10.63 2.35 3.25
C VAL A 239 -11.56 2.08 4.43
N ILE A 240 -11.04 1.55 5.54
CA ILE A 240 -11.83 1.21 6.73
C ILE A 240 -12.54 2.46 7.27
N LEU A 241 -11.81 3.56 7.46
CA LEU A 241 -12.38 4.82 7.95
C LEU A 241 -13.38 5.43 6.97
N SER A 242 -13.13 5.32 5.66
CA SER A 242 -14.06 5.78 4.62
C SER A 242 -15.34 4.95 4.60
N LEU A 243 -15.27 3.64 4.80
CA LEU A 243 -16.45 2.76 4.89
C LEU A 243 -17.31 3.10 6.11
N ILE A 244 -16.69 3.26 7.28
CA ILE A 244 -17.39 3.67 8.52
C ILE A 244 -18.07 5.03 8.31
N SER A 245 -17.34 5.99 7.75
CA SER A 245 -17.86 7.33 7.43
C SER A 245 -18.99 7.28 6.42
N ALA A 246 -18.91 6.42 5.40
CA ALA A 246 -19.94 6.26 4.39
C ALA A 246 -21.23 5.67 4.97
N VAL A 247 -21.13 4.67 5.85
CA VAL A 247 -22.28 4.11 6.58
C VAL A 247 -22.93 5.18 7.46
N TYR A 248 -22.12 5.95 8.21
CA TYR A 248 -22.60 7.06 9.04
C TYR A 248 -23.35 8.13 8.22
N LEU A 249 -22.77 8.59 7.11
CA LEU A 249 -23.37 9.59 6.22
C LEU A 249 -24.62 9.05 5.50
N GLY A 250 -24.67 7.74 5.24
CA GLY A 250 -25.72 7.03 4.52
C GLY A 250 -27.00 6.75 5.32
N ARG A 251 -26.99 6.97 6.65
CA ARG A 251 -28.12 6.72 7.56
C ARG A 251 -29.44 7.36 7.08
N LYS A 252 -30.58 6.83 7.55
CA LYS A 252 -31.96 7.19 7.09
C LYS A 252 -32.21 8.70 7.01
N TYR A 253 -31.69 9.47 7.96
CA TYR A 253 -31.82 10.94 8.04
C TYR A 253 -30.47 11.68 7.88
N GLY A 254 -29.45 11.02 7.34
CA GLY A 254 -28.13 11.60 7.11
C GLY A 254 -28.07 12.50 5.88
N PRO A 255 -26.98 13.29 5.74
CA PRO A 255 -26.76 14.12 4.57
C PRO A 255 -26.56 13.28 3.29
N GLY A 256 -26.15 12.02 3.39
CA GLY A 256 -25.83 11.13 2.26
C GLY A 256 -24.45 11.40 1.66
N LEU A 257 -23.97 10.48 0.83
CA LEU A 257 -22.57 10.43 0.36
C LEU A 257 -22.23 11.42 -0.77
N HIS A 258 -23.22 12.09 -1.36
CA HIS A 258 -23.02 12.90 -2.56
C HIS A 258 -22.02 14.05 -2.40
N HIS A 259 -21.95 14.70 -1.23
CA HIS A 259 -20.93 15.72 -0.98
C HIS A 259 -19.53 15.09 -0.87
N ALA A 260 -19.40 14.00 -0.13
CA ALA A 260 -18.14 13.27 0.03
C ALA A 260 -17.61 12.80 -1.33
N LEU A 261 -18.40 12.06 -2.12
CA LEU A 261 -17.97 11.58 -3.45
C LEU A 261 -17.53 12.72 -4.38
N ARG A 262 -18.28 13.82 -4.39
CA ARG A 262 -17.96 14.97 -5.24
C ARG A 262 -16.65 15.62 -4.83
N TRP A 263 -16.48 15.92 -3.55
CA TRP A 263 -15.27 16.58 -3.06
C TRP A 263 -14.06 15.66 -3.11
N SER A 264 -14.21 14.36 -2.87
CA SER A 264 -13.14 13.37 -3.03
C SER A 264 -12.58 13.41 -4.46
N GLY A 265 -13.47 13.40 -5.46
CA GLY A 265 -13.04 13.48 -6.85
C GLY A 265 -12.44 14.85 -7.21
N ILE A 266 -13.05 15.97 -6.80
CA ILE A 266 -12.54 17.32 -7.13
C ILE A 266 -11.17 17.58 -6.50
N VAL A 267 -11.01 17.29 -5.19
CA VAL A 267 -9.75 17.53 -4.47
C VAL A 267 -8.65 16.63 -5.02
N THR A 268 -8.96 15.35 -5.29
CA THR A 268 -7.97 14.42 -5.88
C THR A 268 -7.56 14.87 -7.28
N LEU A 269 -8.51 15.28 -8.14
CA LEU A 269 -8.19 15.83 -9.47
C LEU A 269 -7.34 17.09 -9.38
N ALA A 270 -7.67 18.01 -8.48
CA ALA A 270 -6.90 19.24 -8.33
C ALA A 270 -5.46 18.95 -7.88
N LEU A 271 -5.29 18.06 -6.89
CA LEU A 271 -3.98 17.62 -6.44
C LEU A 271 -3.17 16.99 -7.58
N PHE A 272 -3.76 16.05 -8.30
CA PHE A 272 -3.08 15.35 -9.40
C PHE A 272 -2.81 16.25 -10.60
N ALA A 273 -3.68 17.21 -10.90
CA ALA A 273 -3.42 18.20 -11.95
C ALA A 273 -2.15 19.00 -11.63
N VAL A 274 -1.96 19.42 -10.38
CA VAL A 274 -0.73 20.12 -9.96
C VAL A 274 0.49 19.20 -10.08
N LEU A 275 0.42 17.97 -9.57
CA LEU A 275 1.53 17.01 -9.65
C LEU A 275 1.91 16.69 -11.10
N THR A 276 0.93 16.47 -11.98
CA THR A 276 1.16 16.23 -13.41
C THR A 276 1.80 17.44 -14.09
N VAL A 277 1.36 18.67 -13.80
CA VAL A 277 1.99 19.87 -14.37
C VAL A 277 3.45 19.99 -13.92
N LEU A 278 3.74 19.74 -12.64
CA LEU A 278 5.12 19.76 -12.13
C LEU A 278 6.00 18.72 -12.83
N ALA A 279 5.50 17.49 -13.01
CA ALA A 279 6.21 16.42 -13.71
C ALA A 279 6.46 16.75 -15.20
N LEU A 280 5.48 17.33 -15.89
CA LEU A 280 5.59 17.68 -17.31
C LEU A 280 6.55 18.84 -17.59
N VAL A 281 6.61 19.84 -16.69
CA VAL A 281 7.48 21.02 -16.86
C VAL A 281 8.93 20.72 -16.51
N GLY A 282 9.19 19.73 -15.65
CA GLY A 282 10.55 19.39 -15.23
C GLY A 282 10.64 18.00 -14.63
N TRP A 283 10.68 16.99 -15.51
CA TRP A 283 10.76 15.58 -15.12
C TRP A 283 11.91 15.30 -14.15
N ASP A 284 13.13 15.72 -14.48
CA ASP A 284 14.31 15.44 -13.64
C ASP A 284 14.16 16.02 -12.24
N ARG A 285 13.72 17.28 -12.13
CA ARG A 285 13.51 17.95 -10.83
C ARG A 285 12.38 17.30 -10.04
N PHE A 286 11.31 16.89 -10.71
CA PHE A 286 10.19 16.21 -10.09
C PHE A 286 10.63 14.84 -9.54
N PHE A 287 11.34 14.05 -10.35
CA PHE A 287 11.84 12.73 -9.99
C PHE A 287 12.85 12.81 -8.84
N THR A 288 13.85 13.70 -8.93
CA THR A 288 14.81 13.93 -7.85
C THR A 288 14.14 14.43 -6.58
N GLY A 289 13.24 15.42 -6.68
CA GLY A 289 12.53 15.96 -5.52
C GLY A 289 11.61 14.93 -4.83
N PHE A 290 11.04 13.99 -5.59
CA PHE A 290 10.34 12.84 -5.01
C PHE A 290 11.31 11.96 -4.22
N HIS A 291 12.45 11.60 -4.80
CA HIS A 291 13.42 10.72 -4.13
C HIS A 291 14.01 11.37 -2.88
N ASP A 292 14.39 12.64 -2.93
CA ASP A 292 14.94 13.38 -1.79
C ASP A 292 13.94 13.56 -0.63
N MET A 293 12.63 13.45 -0.90
CA MET A 293 11.59 13.51 0.15
C MET A 293 11.50 12.20 0.93
N PHE A 294 11.76 11.06 0.29
CA PHE A 294 11.52 9.72 0.87
C PHE A 294 12.81 8.95 1.19
N PHE A 295 13.92 9.28 0.55
CA PHE A 295 15.18 8.55 0.65
C PHE A 295 16.33 9.49 0.99
N ALA A 296 17.35 8.96 1.66
CA ALA A 296 18.55 9.72 1.99
C ALA A 296 19.36 10.03 0.72
N SER A 297 20.09 11.15 0.72
CA SER A 297 20.93 11.53 -0.43
C SER A 297 21.97 10.45 -0.74
N GLY A 298 22.05 10.06 -2.00
CA GLY A 298 23.01 9.06 -2.50
C GLY A 298 22.58 7.60 -2.32
N THR A 299 21.45 7.29 -1.66
CA THR A 299 20.99 5.90 -1.50
C THR A 299 20.13 5.40 -2.66
N TRP A 300 19.82 6.25 -3.63
CA TRP A 300 18.95 5.95 -4.78
C TRP A 300 19.58 6.30 -6.13
N GLN A 301 20.83 6.76 -6.14
CA GLN A 301 21.56 7.16 -7.34
C GLN A 301 22.53 6.03 -7.74
N PHE A 302 22.44 5.59 -8.99
CA PHE A 302 23.15 4.43 -9.51
C PHE A 302 23.91 4.77 -10.80
N TYR A 303 24.92 3.98 -11.12
CA TYR A 303 25.67 4.09 -12.38
C TYR A 303 24.84 3.56 -13.54
N LEU A 304 25.10 4.06 -14.77
CA LEU A 304 24.35 3.70 -15.97
C LEU A 304 24.36 2.20 -16.31
N ASP A 305 25.39 1.48 -15.85
CA ASP A 305 25.58 0.05 -16.02
C ASP A 305 24.99 -0.82 -14.88
N ASP A 306 24.54 -0.20 -13.78
CA ASP A 306 23.85 -0.90 -12.67
C ASP A 306 22.51 -1.49 -13.14
N SER A 307 22.21 -2.71 -12.70
CA SER A 307 21.09 -3.50 -13.24
C SER A 307 19.73 -2.83 -13.04
N LEU A 308 19.44 -2.30 -11.86
CA LEU A 308 18.13 -1.78 -11.46
C LEU A 308 17.65 -0.65 -12.39
N ILE A 309 18.51 0.32 -12.70
CA ILE A 309 18.14 1.42 -13.59
C ILE A 309 18.04 0.97 -15.05
N ARG A 310 18.76 -0.10 -15.44
CA ARG A 310 18.62 -0.74 -16.74
C ARG A 310 17.33 -1.52 -16.83
N LEU A 311 16.86 -2.13 -15.73
CA LEU A 311 15.56 -2.80 -15.65
C LEU A 311 14.38 -1.80 -15.58
N PHE A 312 14.60 -0.61 -15.01
CA PHE A 312 13.57 0.42 -14.87
C PHE A 312 14.08 1.76 -15.40
N PRO A 313 14.25 1.90 -16.73
CA PRO A 313 14.77 3.11 -17.34
C PRO A 313 13.81 4.28 -17.11
N PRO A 314 14.24 5.55 -17.29
CA PRO A 314 13.37 6.72 -17.12
C PRO A 314 12.02 6.61 -17.84
N GLN A 315 11.99 5.98 -19.03
CA GLN A 315 10.77 5.75 -19.79
C GLN A 315 9.74 4.90 -19.03
N PHE A 316 10.17 3.84 -18.32
CA PHE A 316 9.28 3.02 -17.47
C PHE A 316 8.55 3.88 -16.43
N TRP A 317 9.28 4.78 -15.78
CA TRP A 317 8.73 5.66 -14.74
C TRP A 317 7.79 6.73 -15.31
N ILE A 318 8.06 7.22 -16.53
CA ILE A 318 7.15 8.11 -17.25
C ILE A 318 5.85 7.37 -17.56
N ASP A 319 5.92 6.16 -18.12
CA ASP A 319 4.75 5.37 -18.52
C ASP A 319 3.92 4.95 -17.29
N ALA A 320 4.58 4.52 -16.21
CA ALA A 320 3.93 4.26 -14.92
C ALA A 320 3.27 5.52 -14.35
N GLY A 321 3.93 6.68 -14.44
CA GLY A 321 3.39 7.97 -14.03
C GLY A 321 2.14 8.37 -14.82
N ILE A 322 2.16 8.19 -16.14
CA ILE A 322 1.01 8.42 -17.03
C ILE A 322 -0.15 7.50 -16.66
N PHE A 323 0.14 6.20 -16.46
CA PHE A 323 -0.87 5.23 -16.04
C PHE A 323 -1.52 5.63 -14.71
N VAL A 324 -0.71 5.97 -13.68
CA VAL A 324 -1.20 6.39 -12.36
C VAL A 324 -2.06 7.65 -12.50
N ALA A 325 -1.60 8.66 -13.23
CA ALA A 325 -2.36 9.89 -13.45
C ALA A 325 -3.69 9.62 -14.18
N GLY A 326 -3.66 8.84 -15.26
CA GLY A 326 -4.85 8.46 -16.03
C GLY A 326 -5.86 7.67 -15.20
N PHE A 327 -5.39 6.69 -14.42
CA PHE A 327 -6.22 5.90 -13.51
C PHE A 327 -6.91 6.79 -12.45
N VAL A 328 -6.14 7.68 -11.82
CA VAL A 328 -6.67 8.60 -10.80
C VAL A 328 -7.70 9.55 -11.39
N VAL A 329 -7.44 10.10 -12.58
CA VAL A 329 -8.39 10.97 -13.29
C VAL A 329 -9.69 10.22 -13.59
N LEU A 330 -9.59 9.02 -14.16
CA LEU A 330 -10.75 8.20 -14.51
C LEU A 330 -11.62 7.89 -13.28
N VAL A 331 -11.03 7.41 -12.19
CA VAL A 331 -11.78 7.04 -10.97
C VAL A 331 -12.34 8.29 -10.28
N SER A 332 -11.62 9.41 -10.29
CA SER A 332 -12.12 10.66 -9.73
C SER A 332 -13.33 11.22 -10.50
N ILE A 333 -13.31 11.14 -11.83
CA ILE A 333 -14.46 11.50 -12.68
C ILE A 333 -15.64 10.58 -12.38
N LEU A 334 -15.40 9.26 -12.22
CA LEU A 334 -16.43 8.30 -11.84
C LEU A 334 -17.07 8.69 -10.50
N PHE A 335 -16.28 9.04 -9.48
CA PHE A 335 -16.80 9.48 -8.18
C PHE A 335 -17.66 10.75 -8.28
N ILE A 336 -17.23 11.74 -9.08
CA ILE A 336 -18.01 12.95 -9.35
C ILE A 336 -19.32 12.60 -10.08
N ALA A 337 -19.29 11.69 -11.05
CA ALA A 337 -20.48 11.24 -11.76
C ALA A 337 -21.46 10.52 -10.82
N LEU A 338 -20.97 9.57 -10.01
CA LEU A 338 -21.75 8.84 -9.00
C LEU A 338 -22.35 9.77 -7.96
N SER A 339 -21.69 10.89 -7.62
CA SER A 339 -22.24 11.91 -6.71
C SER A 339 -23.59 12.48 -7.16
N ARG A 340 -23.89 12.43 -8.46
CA ARG A 340 -25.15 12.92 -9.04
C ARG A 340 -26.28 11.89 -8.92
N ILE A 341 -25.95 10.61 -8.85
CA ILE A 341 -26.88 9.49 -8.73
C ILE A 341 -27.31 9.37 -7.26
N GLY A 342 -28.58 9.60 -6.97
CA GLY A 342 -29.13 9.60 -5.60
C GLY A 342 -29.39 10.98 -5.00
N HIS A 343 -28.61 12.01 -5.36
CA HIS A 343 -28.93 13.40 -5.00
C HIS A 343 -30.29 13.81 -5.57
N LYS A 344 -30.56 13.51 -6.85
CA LYS A 344 -31.85 13.81 -7.49
C LYS A 344 -33.03 13.12 -6.78
N LYS A 345 -32.92 11.83 -6.47
CA LYS A 345 -33.98 11.06 -5.81
C LYS A 345 -34.24 11.55 -4.37
N ARG A 346 -33.19 11.81 -3.58
CA ARG A 346 -33.34 12.36 -2.22
C ARG A 346 -33.86 13.79 -2.22
N LYS A 347 -33.48 14.63 -3.19
CA LYS A 347 -34.04 15.97 -3.36
C LYS A 347 -35.54 15.90 -3.67
N LEU A 348 -35.95 15.07 -4.62
CA LEU A 348 -37.36 14.88 -4.96
C LEU A 348 -38.18 14.35 -3.78
N ALA A 349 -37.66 13.38 -3.01
CA ALA A 349 -38.33 12.88 -1.80
C ALA A 349 -38.45 13.96 -0.71
N ARG A 350 -37.43 14.81 -0.55
CA ARG A 350 -37.47 15.97 0.38
C ARG A 350 -38.49 17.01 -0.08
N ASP A 351 -38.55 17.31 -1.37
CA ASP A 351 -39.48 18.30 -1.91
C ASP A 351 -40.93 17.80 -1.88
N ALA A 352 -41.17 16.49 -2.06
CA ALA A 352 -42.48 15.86 -1.84
C ALA A 352 -42.91 15.94 -0.37
N ALA A 353 -42.00 15.67 0.58
CA ALA A 353 -42.26 15.79 2.01
C ALA A 353 -42.47 17.23 2.51
N LYS A 354 -42.06 18.25 1.74
CA LYS A 354 -42.37 19.67 2.03
C LYS A 354 -43.76 20.10 1.56
N LYS A 355 -44.34 19.37 0.60
CA LYS A 355 -45.63 19.68 -0.03
C LYS A 355 -46.80 18.92 0.62
N ALA A 356 -46.52 17.79 1.27
CA ALA A 356 -47.43 17.11 2.18
C ALA A 356 -47.40 17.78 3.56
#